data_AF-A0A061HBQ6-F1
#
_entry.id   AF-A0A061HBQ6-F1
#
_cell.length_a   1.000
_cell.length_b   1.000
_cell.length_c   1.000
_cell.angle_alpha   90.00
_cell.angle_beta   90.00
_cell.angle_gamma   90.00
#
_symmetry.space_group_name_H-M   'P 1'
#
loop_
_entity.id
_entity.type
_entity.pdbx_description
1 polymer ?
#
loop_
_entity_poly.entity_id
_entity_poly.type
_entity_poly.pdbx_seq_one_letter_code
_entity_poly.pdbx_strand_id
1 'polypeptide(L)'
;MQVVVLFVFFATWSALLFVHLSPADAASIPTQRQSDKQSGPFSPLQPEGRDIRLNRAVHWLANREAVVGGEPETTPPPREPGKRSKGRSRTSSACYVEQAHAASSSTQSSAVEVGADGVVTKATIAASIGAGGAGNGRGAPCFPALDFQMPHEEPDSLDGWWCSQQDEYAFLGFSYGTFDCPSANQIRSDFGRMRNDYSSRYVRIYSVCDREGFQDDLINAAWEHGLGLHMLLWFGFDGGDVWKTRKRTLMQAIQYNPRAPFVVRAVVVGSEPLYDWALDPDSLAVQIRDFRQQLAPWTQRGDTGMQVTLSDLAYGFQLHDDAPQVFAAVDVSEANVLPFLDPKGTTGDKAFTLVKRDYEYFASRNSGKKVYMTQTGWPSDDSVFKPNSKDAVASVAQERAYFEMLDDQCPWMKGLNQGGVGWFAHIWSDAMLPGWGVIGYDGRPKFRFAPRTTC
;
A
#
# COMPACT_ATOMS: atom_id res chain seq x y z
N MET A 1 -61.25 -1.52 -38.46
CA MET A 1 -61.29 -0.30 -37.63
C MET A 1 -59.89 0.31 -37.65
N GLN A 2 -59.71 1.34 -38.48
CA GLN A 2 -58.50 2.16 -38.60
C GLN A 2 -58.58 3.30 -37.59
N VAL A 3 -57.47 3.65 -36.93
CA VAL A 3 -57.04 5.06 -36.79
C VAL A 3 -55.50 5.08 -36.74
N VAL A 4 -54.96 5.91 -37.64
CA VAL A 4 -53.58 6.36 -37.82
C VAL A 4 -53.45 7.74 -37.14
N VAL A 5 -52.22 8.16 -36.77
CA VAL A 5 -51.62 9.54 -36.80
C VAL A 5 -50.51 9.58 -35.73
N LEU A 6 -49.19 9.65 -36.02
CA LEU A 6 -48.30 10.66 -36.63
C LEU A 6 -48.03 11.96 -35.82
N PHE A 7 -46.85 12.00 -35.16
CA PHE A 7 -45.69 12.91 -35.40
C PHE A 7 -45.64 14.42 -34.95
N VAL A 8 -44.45 14.79 -34.38
CA VAL A 8 -43.65 16.06 -34.43
C VAL A 8 -43.82 17.18 -33.36
N PHE A 9 -42.84 17.26 -32.43
CA PHE A 9 -41.76 18.28 -32.20
C PHE A 9 -41.97 19.82 -32.05
N PHE A 10 -41.07 20.38 -31.19
CA PHE A 10 -40.65 21.80 -30.92
C PHE A 10 -41.66 22.73 -30.21
N ALA A 11 -41.31 23.79 -29.47
CA ALA A 11 -40.24 24.24 -28.56
C ALA A 11 -40.59 25.70 -28.17
N THR A 12 -39.91 26.24 -27.15
CA THR A 12 -39.75 27.66 -26.79
C THR A 12 -40.89 28.37 -26.04
N TRP A 13 -40.55 28.94 -24.89
CA TRP A 13 -41.12 30.19 -24.36
C TRP A 13 -39.98 31.06 -23.82
N SER A 14 -39.92 32.30 -24.32
CA SER A 14 -39.10 33.41 -23.84
C SER A 14 -40.02 34.54 -23.39
N ALA A 15 -39.72 35.21 -22.28
CA ALA A 15 -40.05 36.63 -22.01
C ALA A 15 -39.23 37.09 -20.78
N LEU A 16 -38.21 37.96 -20.90
CA LEU A 16 -38.22 39.42 -21.06
C LEU A 16 -38.62 40.20 -19.79
N LEU A 17 -37.64 40.89 -19.19
CA LEU A 17 -37.83 42.23 -18.65
C LEU A 17 -36.58 43.09 -18.90
N PHE A 18 -36.80 44.24 -19.53
CA PHE A 18 -35.85 45.32 -19.87
C PHE A 18 -35.75 46.33 -18.72
N VAL A 19 -34.58 46.92 -18.48
CA VAL A 19 -34.42 48.34 -18.10
C VAL A 19 -33.21 48.93 -18.82
N HIS A 20 -33.37 50.19 -19.25
CA HIS A 20 -32.60 51.02 -20.19
C HIS A 20 -31.16 51.42 -19.82
N LEU A 21 -30.40 51.70 -20.89
CA LEU A 21 -29.11 52.40 -20.98
C LEU A 21 -29.26 53.91 -21.22
N SER A 22 -28.25 54.71 -20.85
CA SER A 22 -27.67 55.76 -21.72
C SER A 22 -26.33 56.34 -21.20
N PRO A 23 -25.52 57.01 -22.06
CA PRO A 23 -24.05 56.89 -22.09
C PRO A 23 -23.30 58.22 -21.91
N ALA A 24 -21.96 58.18 -21.79
CA ALA A 24 -21.03 59.11 -22.44
C ALA A 24 -19.53 58.79 -22.18
N ASP A 25 -18.74 59.04 -23.22
CA ASP A 25 -17.34 59.45 -23.31
C ASP A 25 -16.17 58.43 -23.36
N ALA A 26 -15.56 58.45 -24.54
CA ALA A 26 -14.30 57.86 -24.95
C ALA A 26 -13.20 58.93 -25.01
N ALA A 27 -11.96 58.59 -24.63
CA ALA A 27 -10.75 59.22 -25.16
C ALA A 27 -9.46 58.40 -24.88
N SER A 28 -8.76 58.05 -25.98
CA SER A 28 -7.30 58.04 -26.23
C SER A 28 -6.28 57.24 -25.36
N ILE A 29 -5.74 56.14 -25.96
CA ILE A 29 -4.32 55.88 -26.42
C ILE A 29 -3.15 56.32 -25.48
N PRO A 30 -2.04 55.55 -25.25
CA PRO A 30 -1.29 54.76 -26.25
C PRO A 30 -0.72 53.37 -25.88
N THR A 31 -0.41 52.67 -26.96
CA THR A 31 0.47 51.52 -27.16
C THR A 31 1.93 51.76 -26.75
N GLN A 32 2.56 50.75 -26.13
CA GLN A 32 4.02 50.58 -26.16
C GLN A 32 4.43 49.10 -26.31
N ARG A 33 5.55 48.92 -27.01
CA ARG A 33 6.15 47.71 -27.60
C ARG A 33 6.78 46.73 -26.60
N GLN A 34 6.78 45.47 -27.05
CA GLN A 34 7.82 44.41 -26.98
C GLN A 34 8.76 44.32 -25.76
N SER A 35 8.83 43.12 -25.19
CA SER A 35 10.11 42.40 -25.13
C SER A 35 9.90 40.89 -25.04
N ASP A 36 10.80 40.20 -25.72
CA ASP A 36 10.84 38.79 -26.06
C ASP A 36 11.04 37.85 -24.85
N LYS A 37 10.45 36.66 -24.90
CA LYS A 37 10.99 35.48 -24.22
C LYS A 37 11.08 34.31 -25.21
N GLN A 38 12.32 33.94 -25.46
CA GLN A 38 12.78 32.80 -26.24
C GLN A 38 12.17 31.49 -25.73
N SER A 39 11.50 30.76 -26.62
CA SER A 39 11.19 29.34 -26.49
C SER A 39 12.39 28.52 -26.99
N GLY A 40 13.03 27.78 -26.10
CA GLY A 40 13.98 26.72 -26.48
C GLY A 40 13.24 25.45 -26.94
N PRO A 41 13.83 24.62 -27.81
CA PRO A 41 13.17 23.46 -28.36
C PRO A 41 13.21 22.29 -27.36
N PHE A 42 12.04 21.81 -26.96
CA PHE A 42 11.87 20.48 -26.38
C PHE A 42 11.88 19.46 -27.53
N SER A 43 12.87 18.58 -27.57
CA SER A 43 12.85 17.37 -28.40
C SER A 43 12.10 16.27 -27.66
N PRO A 44 10.99 15.73 -28.21
CA PRO A 44 10.39 14.51 -27.67
C PRO A 44 11.24 13.31 -28.12
N LEU A 45 11.68 12.52 -27.15
CA LEU A 45 12.23 11.17 -27.40
C LEU A 45 11.09 10.30 -27.93
N GLN A 46 11.25 9.78 -29.14
CA GLN A 46 10.39 8.75 -29.70
C GLN A 46 10.58 7.43 -28.92
N PRO A 47 9.50 6.71 -28.56
CA PRO A 47 9.63 5.35 -28.07
C PRO A 47 9.81 4.41 -29.27
N GLU A 48 10.97 3.75 -29.37
CA GLU A 48 11.11 2.57 -30.21
C GLU A 48 10.18 1.48 -29.66
N GLY A 49 9.16 1.13 -30.44
CA GLY A 49 8.29 -0.01 -30.18
C GLY A 49 9.11 -1.30 -30.20
N ARG A 50 9.39 -1.85 -29.02
CA ARG A 50 9.64 -3.28 -28.84
C ARG A 50 8.52 -3.86 -28.01
N ASP A 51 8.13 -5.06 -28.38
CA ASP A 51 7.04 -5.81 -27.78
C ASP A 51 7.40 -6.18 -26.32
N ILE A 52 7.04 -5.31 -25.38
CA ILE A 52 7.35 -5.41 -23.93
C ILE A 52 6.54 -6.51 -23.24
N ARG A 53 5.49 -7.06 -23.89
CA ARG A 53 4.56 -8.01 -23.27
C ARG A 53 5.18 -9.36 -22.95
N LEU A 54 6.10 -9.87 -23.77
CA LEU A 54 6.60 -11.25 -23.65
C LEU A 54 7.75 -11.44 -22.65
N ASN A 55 8.54 -10.41 -22.37
CA ASN A 55 9.71 -10.55 -21.48
C ASN A 55 9.36 -10.49 -19.97
N ARG A 56 8.16 -10.03 -19.58
CA ARG A 56 7.81 -9.79 -18.17
C ARG A 56 7.18 -10.99 -17.47
N ALA A 57 6.33 -11.77 -18.15
CA ALA A 57 5.77 -13.01 -17.60
C ALA A 57 6.84 -14.10 -17.37
N VAL A 58 7.88 -14.14 -18.23
CA VAL A 58 8.96 -15.13 -18.15
C VAL A 58 9.84 -14.94 -16.90
N HIS A 59 10.06 -13.70 -16.46
CA HIS A 59 10.83 -13.44 -15.23
C HIS A 59 10.07 -13.83 -13.96
N TRP A 60 8.74 -13.73 -13.95
CA TRP A 60 7.92 -14.09 -12.80
C TRP A 60 7.77 -15.62 -12.64
N LEU A 61 7.64 -16.37 -13.74
CA LEU A 61 7.59 -17.84 -13.71
C LEU A 61 8.95 -18.48 -13.40
N ALA A 62 10.05 -17.91 -13.91
CA ALA A 62 11.40 -18.48 -13.71
C ALA A 62 11.84 -18.51 -12.23
N ASN A 63 11.39 -17.56 -11.41
CA ASN A 63 11.72 -17.54 -9.97
C ASN A 63 10.94 -18.57 -9.14
N ARG A 64 9.91 -19.22 -9.71
CA ARG A 64 9.16 -20.27 -9.01
C ARG A 64 9.84 -21.64 -9.09
N GLU A 65 10.62 -21.88 -10.15
CA GLU A 65 11.36 -23.14 -10.32
C GLU A 65 12.69 -23.17 -9.53
N ALA A 66 13.19 -22.02 -9.09
CA ALA A 66 14.48 -21.93 -8.40
C ALA A 66 14.44 -22.28 -6.89
N VAL A 67 13.26 -22.51 -6.29
CA VAL A 67 13.12 -22.71 -4.81
C VAL A 67 12.70 -24.15 -4.43
N VAL A 68 12.51 -25.06 -5.39
CA VAL A 68 12.37 -26.49 -5.09
C VAL A 68 13.71 -27.17 -5.35
N GLY A 69 14.49 -27.35 -4.28
CA GLY A 69 15.80 -28.00 -4.32
C GLY A 69 15.71 -29.43 -4.89
N GLY A 70 16.34 -29.63 -6.05
CA GLY A 70 16.71 -30.95 -6.54
C GLY A 70 18.07 -31.35 -5.98
N GLU A 71 18.10 -32.42 -5.19
CA GLU A 71 19.34 -33.10 -4.77
C GLU A 71 20.13 -33.58 -5.99
N PRO A 72 21.48 -33.61 -5.93
CA PRO A 72 22.30 -34.09 -7.04
C PRO A 72 22.19 -35.61 -7.18
N GLU A 73 21.64 -36.04 -8.32
CA GLU A 73 21.55 -37.42 -8.76
C GLU A 73 22.97 -38.01 -8.96
N THR A 74 23.44 -38.78 -7.99
CA THR A 74 24.66 -39.58 -8.13
C THR A 74 24.37 -40.80 -9.01
N THR A 75 25.00 -40.83 -10.18
CA THR A 75 24.99 -41.98 -11.09
C THR A 75 25.75 -43.18 -10.49
N PRO A 76 25.16 -44.38 -10.41
CA PRO A 76 25.91 -45.59 -10.09
C PRO A 76 26.44 -46.28 -11.37
N PRO A 77 27.59 -46.98 -11.29
CA PRO A 77 28.19 -47.66 -12.44
C PRO A 77 27.43 -48.95 -12.82
N PRO A 78 27.63 -49.46 -14.05
CA PRO A 78 26.80 -50.52 -14.60
C PRO A 78 27.09 -51.87 -13.94
N ARG A 79 26.05 -52.66 -13.66
CA ARG A 79 26.16 -54.08 -13.28
C ARG A 79 25.45 -54.98 -14.29
N GLU A 80 26.16 -56.06 -14.59
CA GLU A 80 25.84 -57.19 -15.48
C GLU A 80 24.53 -57.93 -15.14
N PRO A 81 23.98 -58.70 -16.10
CA PRO A 81 22.71 -59.38 -15.94
C PRO A 81 22.86 -60.77 -15.29
N GLY A 82 22.03 -61.06 -14.29
CA GLY A 82 21.62 -62.42 -14.00
C GLY A 82 21.45 -62.76 -12.52
N LYS A 83 20.20 -62.89 -12.07
CA LYS A 83 19.60 -64.15 -11.58
C LYS A 83 18.27 -63.89 -10.86
N ARG A 84 17.27 -64.67 -11.25
CA ARG A 84 15.97 -64.85 -10.59
C ARG A 84 16.12 -65.23 -9.12
N SER A 85 15.26 -64.69 -8.26
CA SER A 85 14.58 -65.51 -7.24
C SER A 85 13.25 -64.88 -6.80
N LYS A 86 12.33 -65.77 -6.42
CA LYS A 86 10.93 -65.55 -6.03
C LYS A 86 10.84 -65.13 -4.56
N GLY A 87 9.77 -64.42 -4.15
CA GLY A 87 9.23 -64.60 -2.80
C GLY A 87 8.44 -63.45 -2.17
N ARG A 88 7.12 -63.66 -2.08
CA ARG A 88 6.20 -63.40 -0.95
C ARG A 88 6.07 -61.99 -0.32
N SER A 89 4.88 -61.42 -0.54
CA SER A 89 3.86 -60.92 0.42
C SER A 89 4.21 -60.91 1.93
N ARG A 90 4.04 -59.74 2.60
CA ARG A 90 2.97 -59.45 3.59
C ARG A 90 3.19 -58.12 4.38
N THR A 91 2.09 -57.35 4.51
CA THR A 91 1.55 -56.63 5.70
C THR A 91 2.35 -55.57 6.49
N SER A 92 1.77 -54.35 6.49
CA SER A 92 1.34 -53.48 7.62
C SER A 92 2.26 -53.07 8.78
N SER A 93 2.00 -51.83 9.23
CA SER A 93 2.27 -51.22 10.55
C SER A 93 3.64 -50.52 10.65
N ALA A 94 3.84 -49.38 11.31
CA ALA A 94 3.02 -48.57 12.21
C ALA A 94 3.56 -47.12 12.25
N CYS A 95 2.70 -46.18 12.65
CA CYS A 95 3.07 -44.87 13.16
C CYS A 95 3.95 -44.99 14.41
N TYR A 96 4.94 -44.10 14.53
CA TYR A 96 5.59 -43.76 15.80
C TYR A 96 5.44 -42.26 16.03
N VAL A 97 4.76 -41.93 17.13
CA VAL A 97 4.75 -40.61 17.78
C VAL A 97 5.76 -40.72 18.92
N GLU A 98 6.69 -39.78 19.02
CA GLU A 98 7.50 -39.63 20.22
C GLU A 98 7.40 -38.19 20.73
N GLN A 99 6.71 -38.06 21.86
CA GLN A 99 6.79 -36.92 22.75
C GLN A 99 8.10 -37.00 23.55
N ALA A 100 8.79 -35.88 23.72
CA ALA A 100 9.68 -35.69 24.85
C ALA A 100 9.54 -34.26 25.38
N HIS A 101 8.97 -34.18 26.59
CA HIS A 101 9.07 -33.05 27.49
C HIS A 101 10.50 -32.94 28.05
N ALA A 102 11.01 -31.72 28.19
CA ALA A 102 11.92 -31.38 29.28
C ALA A 102 11.76 -29.90 29.64
N ALA A 103 11.13 -29.66 30.78
CA ALA A 103 11.09 -28.38 31.45
C ALA A 103 12.45 -28.10 32.11
N SER A 104 12.93 -26.87 31.98
CA SER A 104 14.09 -26.36 32.71
C SER A 104 13.68 -25.02 33.35
N SER A 105 13.37 -25.09 34.64
CA SER A 105 13.20 -23.96 35.55
C SER A 105 14.56 -23.35 35.88
N SER A 106 14.78 -22.08 35.54
CA SER A 106 15.90 -21.30 36.06
C SER A 106 15.43 -20.43 37.23
N THR A 107 15.98 -20.76 38.39
CA THR A 107 15.79 -20.06 39.66
C THR A 107 16.59 -18.76 39.65
N GLN A 108 15.93 -17.65 39.96
CA GLN A 108 16.56 -16.36 40.24
C GLN A 108 17.35 -16.45 41.56
N SER A 109 18.61 -16.04 41.52
CA SER A 109 19.42 -15.73 42.70
C SER A 109 19.98 -14.32 42.52
N SER A 110 19.37 -13.34 43.20
CA SER A 110 19.92 -12.00 43.34
C SER A 110 20.68 -11.92 44.66
N ALA A 111 22.00 -11.78 44.58
CA ALA A 111 22.84 -11.40 45.69
C ALA A 111 22.64 -9.90 46.00
N VAL A 112 22.48 -9.59 47.29
CA VAL A 112 22.41 -8.24 47.83
C VAL A 112 23.84 -7.81 48.16
N GLU A 113 24.36 -6.81 47.45
CA GLU A 113 25.52 -6.03 47.89
C GLU A 113 25.03 -4.72 48.53
N VAL A 114 25.48 -4.50 49.77
CA VAL A 114 25.29 -3.27 50.53
C VAL A 114 26.51 -2.39 50.27
N GLY A 115 26.31 -1.24 49.63
CA GLY A 115 27.32 -0.22 49.38
C GLY A 115 26.76 1.17 49.65
N ALA A 116 27.52 1.96 50.40
CA ALA A 116 27.15 3.22 51.02
C ALA A 116 26.88 4.38 50.04
N ASP A 117 26.00 5.28 50.48
CA ASP A 117 25.89 6.70 50.15
C ASP A 117 25.86 7.12 48.67
N GLY A 118 24.66 7.44 48.19
CA GLY A 118 24.47 8.10 46.90
C GLY A 118 23.01 8.38 46.61
N VAL A 119 22.45 9.42 47.24
CA VAL A 119 21.11 9.93 46.95
C VAL A 119 21.03 10.37 45.49
N VAL A 120 20.23 9.66 44.69
CA VAL A 120 19.76 10.14 43.38
C VAL A 120 18.24 10.19 43.41
N THR A 121 17.71 11.39 43.63
CA THR A 121 16.29 11.68 43.55
C THR A 121 15.78 11.53 42.11
N LYS A 122 14.75 10.70 41.95
CA LYS A 122 13.96 10.51 40.73
C LYS A 122 13.29 11.84 40.37
N ALA A 123 13.79 12.52 39.33
CA ALA A 123 13.17 13.74 38.82
C ALA A 123 11.88 13.38 38.07
N THR A 124 10.74 13.61 38.73
CA THR A 124 9.42 13.65 38.09
C THR A 124 9.34 14.92 37.24
N ILE A 125 9.36 14.77 35.91
CA ILE A 125 9.02 15.87 35.01
C ILE A 125 7.50 16.03 35.04
N ALA A 126 7.02 16.88 35.95
CA ALA A 126 5.68 17.43 35.91
C ALA A 126 5.72 18.67 35.01
N ALA A 127 5.29 18.54 33.76
CA ALA A 127 5.06 19.69 32.89
C ALA A 127 3.74 20.37 33.30
N SER A 128 3.85 21.56 33.91
CA SER A 128 2.74 22.46 34.16
C SER A 128 2.31 23.14 32.85
N ILE A 129 1.20 22.69 32.27
CA ILE A 129 0.55 23.38 31.16
C ILE A 129 -0.33 24.49 31.75
N GLY A 130 -0.04 25.72 31.33
CA GLY A 130 -0.78 26.93 31.72
C GLY A 130 -2.23 26.90 31.25
N ALA A 131 -3.11 27.35 32.12
CA ALA A 131 -4.53 27.54 31.87
C ALA A 131 -4.75 28.70 30.87
N GLY A 132 -5.20 28.35 29.67
CA GLY A 132 -5.81 29.24 28.67
C GLY A 132 -6.97 28.48 28.04
N GLY A 133 -8.16 29.08 28.03
CA GLY A 133 -9.44 28.36 28.01
C GLY A 133 -9.87 27.68 26.70
N ALA A 134 -11.00 26.98 26.84
CA ALA A 134 -11.85 26.32 25.84
C ALA A 134 -11.61 24.80 25.61
N GLY A 135 -12.27 23.99 26.45
CA GLY A 135 -13.05 22.84 25.95
C GLY A 135 -12.33 21.60 25.41
N ASN A 136 -11.12 21.25 25.87
CA ASN A 136 -10.50 19.97 25.51
C ASN A 136 -10.98 18.81 26.41
N GLY A 137 -12.24 18.42 26.26
CA GLY A 137 -12.55 17.01 26.47
C GLY A 137 -11.83 16.26 25.36
N ARG A 138 -10.67 15.65 25.64
CA ARG A 138 -10.04 14.75 24.67
C ARG A 138 -11.08 13.69 24.33
N GLY A 139 -11.67 13.80 23.14
CA GLY A 139 -12.58 12.78 22.63
C GLY A 139 -11.90 11.42 22.70
N ALA A 140 -12.69 10.36 22.78
CA ALA A 140 -12.14 9.00 22.67
C ALA A 140 -11.22 8.93 21.43
N PRO A 141 -10.07 8.22 21.53
CA PRO A 141 -9.20 8.04 20.37
C PRO A 141 -10.02 7.45 19.21
N CYS A 142 -9.69 7.85 18.00
CA CYS A 142 -10.27 7.30 16.77
C CYS A 142 -9.39 6.16 16.23
N PHE A 143 -9.96 5.27 15.45
CA PHE A 143 -9.26 4.19 14.79
C PHE A 143 -8.54 4.68 13.51
N PRO A 144 -7.29 4.23 13.23
CA PRO A 144 -6.48 3.25 13.97
C PRO A 144 -5.34 3.90 14.78
N ALA A 145 -5.61 4.97 15.53
CA ALA A 145 -4.60 5.59 16.41
C ALA A 145 -3.94 4.54 17.31
N LEU A 146 -2.67 4.79 17.70
CA LEU A 146 -1.90 3.79 18.46
C LEU A 146 -2.48 3.50 19.85
N ASP A 147 -3.18 4.47 20.44
CA ASP A 147 -3.88 4.38 21.71
C ASP A 147 -5.34 3.95 21.58
N PHE A 148 -5.85 3.77 20.34
CA PHE A 148 -7.18 3.22 20.11
C PHE A 148 -7.27 1.78 20.64
N GLN A 149 -8.32 1.51 21.41
CA GLN A 149 -8.62 0.17 21.92
C GLN A 149 -9.73 -0.44 21.09
N MET A 150 -9.43 -1.56 20.44
CA MET A 150 -10.43 -2.26 19.64
C MET A 150 -11.53 -2.82 20.56
N PRO A 151 -12.82 -2.55 20.30
CA PRO A 151 -13.90 -3.15 21.04
C PRO A 151 -13.96 -4.66 20.78
N HIS A 152 -14.53 -5.41 21.74
CA HIS A 152 -14.73 -6.85 21.58
C HIS A 152 -15.76 -7.20 20.51
N GLU A 153 -16.77 -6.35 20.34
CA GLU A 153 -17.87 -6.51 19.38
C GLU A 153 -17.92 -5.31 18.43
N GLU A 154 -18.50 -5.52 17.26
CA GLU A 154 -18.68 -4.50 16.24
C GLU A 154 -19.67 -3.43 16.73
N PRO A 155 -19.33 -2.12 16.68
CA PRO A 155 -20.28 -1.06 16.99
C PRO A 155 -21.44 -1.02 15.99
N ASP A 156 -22.54 -0.37 16.37
CA ASP A 156 -23.69 -0.15 15.46
C ASP A 156 -23.45 0.97 14.42
N SER A 157 -22.39 1.77 14.56
CA SER A 157 -22.10 2.92 13.70
C SER A 157 -20.60 3.17 13.49
N LEU A 158 -20.26 3.78 12.35
CA LEU A 158 -18.92 4.29 11.99
C LEU A 158 -18.69 5.75 12.44
N ASP A 159 -19.67 6.39 13.08
CA ASP A 159 -19.55 7.79 13.48
C ASP A 159 -18.45 7.98 14.52
N GLY A 160 -17.45 8.80 14.20
CA GLY A 160 -16.27 9.00 15.05
C GLY A 160 -15.32 7.79 15.09
N TRP A 161 -15.58 6.74 14.30
CA TRP A 161 -14.72 5.57 14.24
C TRP A 161 -13.37 5.90 13.62
N TRP A 162 -13.36 6.36 12.37
CA TRP A 162 -12.13 6.64 11.63
C TRP A 162 -11.51 7.97 12.03
N CYS A 163 -10.20 7.98 12.22
CA CYS A 163 -9.43 9.22 12.29
C CYS A 163 -9.50 10.00 10.97
N SER A 164 -9.33 11.31 11.06
CA SER A 164 -9.22 12.13 9.85
C SER A 164 -7.97 11.73 9.06
N GLN A 165 -8.04 11.80 7.73
CA GLN A 165 -6.88 11.61 6.85
C GLN A 165 -5.73 12.59 7.16
N GLN A 166 -6.02 13.70 7.85
CA GLN A 166 -5.01 14.66 8.29
C GLN A 166 -4.07 14.11 9.37
N ASP A 167 -4.50 13.07 10.09
CA ASP A 167 -3.72 12.39 11.13
C ASP A 167 -2.99 11.15 10.58
N GLU A 168 -3.21 10.81 9.32
CA GLU A 168 -2.58 9.70 8.62
C GLU A 168 -1.32 10.18 7.88
N TYR A 169 -0.22 10.34 8.63
CA TYR A 169 1.08 10.79 8.14
C TYR A 169 2.22 10.04 8.84
N ALA A 170 3.45 10.17 8.34
CA ALA A 170 4.61 9.39 8.78
C ALA A 170 4.39 7.88 8.55
N PHE A 171 5.03 7.01 9.34
CA PHE A 171 4.87 5.57 9.17
C PHE A 171 3.43 5.12 9.42
N LEU A 172 2.83 4.50 8.41
CA LEU A 172 1.49 3.90 8.49
C LEU A 172 1.54 2.40 8.68
N GLY A 173 2.49 1.72 8.04
CA GLY A 173 2.59 0.27 8.14
C GLY A 173 3.36 -0.39 7.02
N PHE A 174 2.98 -1.61 6.67
CA PHE A 174 3.70 -2.42 5.70
C PHE A 174 2.82 -2.76 4.50
N SER A 175 3.44 -2.87 3.32
CA SER A 175 2.89 -3.73 2.28
C SER A 175 3.01 -5.21 2.74
N TYR A 176 2.02 -6.04 2.42
CA TYR A 176 1.98 -7.46 2.77
C TYR A 176 1.74 -8.32 1.54
N GLY A 177 2.71 -9.17 1.22
CA GLY A 177 2.65 -10.11 0.12
C GLY A 177 1.89 -11.37 0.52
N THR A 178 1.08 -11.87 -0.40
CA THR A 178 0.16 -13.01 -0.21
C THR A 178 0.36 -14.09 -1.27
N PHE A 179 1.47 -14.02 -2.03
CA PHE A 179 1.79 -14.94 -3.14
C PHE A 179 1.76 -16.41 -2.73
N ASP A 180 2.22 -16.72 -1.51
CA ASP A 180 2.25 -18.08 -0.98
C ASP A 180 0.97 -18.47 -0.23
N CYS A 181 -0.09 -17.67 -0.35
CA CYS A 181 -1.38 -17.93 0.28
C CYS A 181 -1.28 -18.25 1.79
N PRO A 182 -0.77 -17.31 2.62
CA PRO A 182 -0.53 -17.57 4.04
C PRO A 182 -1.80 -18.05 4.75
N SER A 183 -1.60 -18.92 5.75
CA SER A 183 -2.69 -19.39 6.60
C SER A 183 -3.24 -18.25 7.48
N ALA A 184 -4.48 -18.38 7.95
CA ALA A 184 -5.08 -17.43 8.89
C ALA A 184 -4.21 -17.20 10.14
N ASN A 185 -3.56 -18.25 10.65
CA ASN A 185 -2.66 -18.13 11.82
C ASN A 185 -1.41 -17.33 11.50
N GLN A 186 -0.85 -17.50 10.30
CA GLN A 186 0.31 -16.72 9.87
C GLN A 186 -0.06 -15.24 9.71
N ILE A 187 -1.19 -14.95 9.05
CA ILE A 187 -1.69 -13.58 8.89
C ILE A 187 -1.89 -12.92 10.26
N ARG A 188 -2.55 -13.58 11.20
CA ARG A 188 -2.74 -13.07 12.57
C ARG A 188 -1.42 -12.81 13.26
N SER A 189 -0.49 -13.77 13.23
CA SER A 189 0.83 -13.61 13.84
C SER A 189 1.60 -12.42 13.24
N ASP A 190 1.60 -12.27 11.91
CA ASP A 190 2.28 -11.16 11.25
C ASP A 190 1.62 -9.82 11.59
N PHE A 191 0.30 -9.73 11.54
CA PHE A 191 -0.45 -8.51 11.83
C PHE A 191 -0.27 -8.10 13.30
N GLY A 192 -0.30 -9.05 14.23
CA GLY A 192 0.01 -8.80 15.63
C GLY A 192 1.40 -8.21 15.83
N ARG A 193 2.42 -8.75 15.15
CA ARG A 193 3.79 -8.19 15.20
C ARG A 193 3.86 -6.80 14.57
N MET A 194 3.23 -6.59 13.41
CA MET A 194 3.20 -5.27 12.77
C MET A 194 2.65 -4.21 13.73
N ARG A 195 1.54 -4.50 14.41
CA ARG A 195 0.96 -3.58 15.41
C ARG A 195 1.89 -3.40 16.61
N ASN A 196 2.26 -4.49 17.26
CA ASN A 196 2.85 -4.45 18.60
C ASN A 196 4.36 -4.17 18.61
N ASP A 197 5.09 -4.66 17.61
CA ASP A 197 6.55 -4.54 17.57
C ASP A 197 6.97 -3.27 16.80
N TYR A 198 6.14 -2.83 15.84
CA TYR A 198 6.50 -1.77 14.89
C TYR A 198 5.54 -0.58 14.86
N SER A 199 4.53 -0.57 15.73
CA SER A 199 3.53 0.52 15.79
C SER A 199 2.83 0.75 14.45
N SER A 200 2.60 -0.32 13.69
CA SER A 200 1.81 -0.23 12.47
C SER A 200 0.38 0.15 12.80
N ARG A 201 -0.20 0.98 11.92
CA ARG A 201 -1.60 1.39 11.95
C ARG A 201 -2.40 0.75 10.84
N TYR A 202 -1.74 0.38 9.75
CA TYR A 202 -2.37 -0.19 8.56
C TYR A 202 -1.55 -1.35 7.98
N VAL A 203 -2.22 -2.21 7.21
CA VAL A 203 -1.57 -3.16 6.31
C VAL A 203 -2.12 -2.93 4.92
N ARG A 204 -1.21 -2.83 3.94
CA ARG A 204 -1.56 -2.70 2.53
C ARG A 204 -1.32 -4.02 1.81
N ILE A 205 -2.37 -4.63 1.30
CA ILE A 205 -2.25 -5.91 0.60
C ILE A 205 -1.59 -5.67 -0.76
N TYR A 206 -0.55 -6.43 -1.08
CA TYR A 206 0.27 -6.20 -2.28
C TYR A 206 0.00 -7.19 -3.42
N SER A 207 -0.46 -8.39 -3.11
CA SER A 207 -0.75 -9.42 -4.10
C SER A 207 -2.05 -10.14 -3.80
N VAL A 208 -2.29 -11.25 -4.48
CA VAL A 208 -3.52 -12.04 -4.33
C VAL A 208 -3.26 -13.46 -3.87
N CYS A 209 -4.21 -13.97 -3.09
CA CYS A 209 -4.42 -15.38 -2.88
C CYS A 209 -5.88 -15.70 -3.19
N ASP A 210 -6.12 -16.68 -4.07
CA ASP A 210 -7.48 -17.06 -4.51
C ASP A 210 -8.10 -18.18 -3.63
N ARG A 211 -7.56 -18.40 -2.41
CA ARG A 211 -8.13 -19.33 -1.42
C ARG A 211 -9.47 -18.81 -0.91
N GLU A 212 -10.47 -19.70 -0.82
CA GLU A 212 -11.77 -19.39 -0.22
C GLU A 212 -11.61 -18.90 1.22
N GLY A 213 -12.34 -17.82 1.59
CA GLY A 213 -12.26 -17.20 2.92
C GLY A 213 -11.01 -16.36 3.18
N PHE A 214 -10.07 -16.25 2.23
CA PHE A 214 -8.81 -15.53 2.45
C PHE A 214 -9.01 -14.03 2.78
N GLN A 215 -9.97 -13.38 2.13
CA GLN A 215 -10.28 -11.98 2.41
C GLN A 215 -10.84 -11.79 3.84
N ASP A 216 -11.64 -12.75 4.31
CA ASP A 216 -12.15 -12.75 5.69
C ASP A 216 -11.04 -12.99 6.72
N ASP A 217 -10.05 -13.84 6.41
CA ASP A 217 -8.89 -14.04 7.27
C ASP A 217 -8.10 -12.73 7.47
N LEU A 218 -7.93 -11.93 6.40
CA LEU A 218 -7.30 -10.61 6.48
C LEU A 218 -8.12 -9.64 7.35
N ILE A 219 -9.42 -9.53 7.09
CA ILE A 219 -10.34 -8.65 7.82
C ILE A 219 -10.38 -9.00 9.32
N ASN A 220 -10.47 -10.29 9.64
CA ASN A 220 -10.52 -10.77 11.01
C ASN A 220 -9.20 -10.55 11.76
N ALA A 221 -8.06 -10.81 11.11
CA ALA A 221 -6.75 -10.56 11.71
C ALA A 221 -6.52 -9.06 11.98
N ALA A 222 -6.97 -8.20 11.06
CA ALA A 222 -6.86 -6.75 11.21
C ALA A 222 -7.73 -6.23 12.38
N TRP A 223 -8.96 -6.75 12.51
CA TRP A 223 -9.82 -6.49 13.66
C TRP A 223 -9.16 -6.93 14.97
N GLU A 224 -8.66 -8.17 15.04
CA GLU A 224 -8.04 -8.74 16.25
C GLU A 224 -6.83 -7.91 16.74
N HIS A 225 -6.10 -7.27 15.83
CA HIS A 225 -4.89 -6.53 16.14
C HIS A 225 -5.00 -5.01 15.97
N GLY A 226 -6.22 -4.47 15.82
CA GLY A 226 -6.43 -3.02 15.74
C GLY A 226 -5.69 -2.35 14.57
N LEU A 227 -5.70 -2.99 13.39
CA LEU A 227 -5.05 -2.51 12.17
C LEU A 227 -6.09 -2.16 11.10
N GLY A 228 -5.89 -1.06 10.39
CA GLY A 228 -6.63 -0.76 9.17
C GLY A 228 -6.08 -1.53 7.97
N LEU A 229 -6.88 -1.68 6.92
CA LEU A 229 -6.54 -2.40 5.70
C LEU A 229 -6.69 -1.54 4.45
N HIS A 230 -5.69 -1.61 3.57
CA HIS A 230 -5.79 -1.21 2.17
C HIS A 230 -5.90 -2.50 1.34
N MET A 231 -7.14 -2.88 1.03
CA MET A 231 -7.49 -4.16 0.40
C MET A 231 -7.36 -4.07 -1.12
N LEU A 232 -6.59 -4.98 -1.70
CA LEU A 232 -6.23 -4.94 -3.12
C LEU A 232 -7.16 -5.80 -3.99
N LEU A 233 -7.68 -5.20 -5.06
CA LEU A 233 -8.07 -5.94 -6.26
C LEU A 233 -6.84 -6.08 -7.16
N TRP A 234 -6.35 -7.31 -7.33
CA TRP A 234 -5.23 -7.60 -8.23
C TRP A 234 -5.72 -8.01 -9.62
N PHE A 235 -5.30 -7.27 -10.65
CA PHE A 235 -5.64 -7.56 -12.04
C PHE A 235 -4.83 -8.73 -12.62
N GLY A 236 -3.60 -8.95 -12.13
CA GLY A 236 -2.65 -9.86 -12.76
C GLY A 236 -1.91 -9.24 -13.94
N PHE A 237 -0.94 -9.98 -14.46
CA PHE A 237 -0.11 -9.54 -15.60
C PHE A 237 -0.61 -10.09 -16.94
N ASP A 238 -1.55 -11.04 -16.92
CA ASP A 238 -1.89 -11.86 -18.09
C ASP A 238 -3.05 -11.29 -18.92
N GLY A 239 -3.60 -10.13 -18.55
CA GLY A 239 -4.73 -9.50 -19.25
C GLY A 239 -6.02 -10.34 -19.27
N GLY A 240 -6.12 -11.36 -18.42
CA GLY A 240 -7.26 -12.28 -18.34
C GLY A 240 -8.39 -11.78 -17.44
N ASP A 241 -9.52 -12.50 -17.45
CA ASP A 241 -10.74 -12.11 -16.71
C ASP A 241 -10.79 -12.59 -15.24
N VAL A 242 -9.74 -13.23 -14.73
CA VAL A 242 -9.69 -13.77 -13.36
C VAL A 242 -9.94 -12.68 -12.30
N TRP A 243 -9.53 -11.45 -12.58
CA TRP A 243 -9.76 -10.31 -11.69
C TRP A 243 -11.24 -10.02 -11.46
N LYS A 244 -12.14 -10.38 -12.40
CA LYS A 244 -13.59 -10.21 -12.21
C LYS A 244 -14.12 -11.09 -11.08
N THR A 245 -13.59 -12.32 -10.96
CA THR A 245 -13.90 -13.21 -9.83
C THR A 245 -13.31 -12.65 -8.55
N ARG A 246 -12.04 -12.20 -8.56
CA ARG A 246 -11.39 -11.57 -7.40
C ARG A 246 -12.15 -10.34 -6.91
N LYS A 247 -12.62 -9.50 -7.83
CA LYS A 247 -13.48 -8.34 -7.54
C LYS A 247 -14.75 -8.76 -6.82
N ARG A 248 -15.44 -9.79 -7.32
CA ARG A 248 -16.66 -10.32 -6.70
C ARG A 248 -16.37 -10.84 -5.29
N THR A 249 -15.32 -11.63 -5.12
CA THR A 249 -14.91 -12.18 -3.82
C THR A 249 -14.55 -11.09 -2.82
N LEU A 250 -13.77 -10.08 -3.24
CA LEU A 250 -13.43 -8.93 -2.40
C LEU A 250 -14.68 -8.13 -2.01
N MET A 251 -15.57 -7.85 -2.96
CA MET A 251 -16.83 -7.15 -2.71
C MET A 251 -17.70 -7.91 -1.71
N GLN A 252 -17.82 -9.23 -1.87
CA GLN A 252 -18.58 -10.09 -0.96
C GLN A 252 -17.99 -10.07 0.45
N ALA A 253 -16.66 -10.21 0.58
CA ALA A 253 -16.01 -10.14 1.89
C ALA A 253 -16.28 -8.79 2.57
N ILE A 254 -16.18 -7.67 1.84
CA ILE A 254 -16.48 -6.35 2.41
C ILE A 254 -17.97 -6.20 2.78
N GLN A 255 -18.87 -6.74 1.96
CA GLN A 255 -20.32 -6.57 2.17
C GLN A 255 -20.89 -7.46 3.28
N TYR A 256 -20.34 -8.67 3.46
CA TYR A 256 -20.92 -9.69 4.32
C TYR A 256 -20.12 -9.95 5.60
N ASN A 257 -18.86 -9.53 5.68
CA ASN A 257 -18.11 -9.58 6.92
C ASN A 257 -18.44 -8.36 7.79
N PRO A 258 -19.06 -8.52 8.97
CA PRO A 258 -19.52 -7.40 9.80
C PRO A 258 -18.39 -6.48 10.27
N ARG A 259 -17.14 -6.96 10.27
CA ARG A 259 -15.95 -6.20 10.69
C ARG A 259 -15.38 -5.35 9.57
N ALA A 260 -15.63 -5.70 8.31
CA ALA A 260 -15.02 -5.04 7.17
C ALA A 260 -15.23 -3.51 7.14
N PRO A 261 -16.42 -2.97 7.45
CA PRO A 261 -16.63 -1.51 7.50
C PRO A 261 -15.71 -0.76 8.46
N PHE A 262 -15.24 -1.44 9.50
CA PHE A 262 -14.47 -0.87 10.60
C PHE A 262 -12.96 -1.03 10.41
N VAL A 263 -12.52 -1.96 9.57
CA VAL A 263 -11.08 -2.20 9.36
C VAL A 263 -10.63 -1.95 7.94
N VAL A 264 -11.51 -2.01 6.93
CA VAL A 264 -11.14 -1.67 5.54
C VAL A 264 -11.17 -0.15 5.37
N ARG A 265 -9.98 0.45 5.37
CA ARG A 265 -9.79 1.89 5.16
C ARG A 265 -9.84 2.24 3.68
N ALA A 266 -9.29 1.38 2.82
CA ALA A 266 -9.25 1.61 1.39
C ALA A 266 -9.49 0.31 0.60
N VAL A 267 -10.19 0.44 -0.52
CA VAL A 267 -10.21 -0.55 -1.61
C VAL A 267 -9.33 -0.03 -2.74
N VAL A 268 -8.25 -0.76 -2.99
CA VAL A 268 -7.22 -0.43 -3.97
C VAL A 268 -7.50 -1.20 -5.25
N VAL A 269 -8.03 -0.51 -6.25
CA VAL A 269 -8.44 -1.05 -7.55
C VAL A 269 -7.20 -1.17 -8.46
N GLY A 270 -6.33 -2.10 -8.11
CA GLY A 270 -5.08 -2.37 -8.83
C GLY A 270 -3.85 -1.81 -8.14
N SER A 271 -2.76 -2.56 -8.27
CA SER A 271 -1.40 -2.12 -7.98
C SER A 271 -0.65 -2.14 -9.31
N GLU A 272 -0.24 -0.96 -9.78
CA GLU A 272 0.40 -0.70 -11.07
C GLU A 272 -0.45 -0.99 -12.32
N PRO A 273 -1.78 -0.84 -12.31
CA PRO A 273 -2.60 -1.20 -13.47
C PRO A 273 -2.29 -0.37 -14.72
N LEU A 274 -1.86 0.89 -14.59
CA LEU A 274 -1.49 1.74 -15.72
C LEU A 274 -0.09 1.38 -16.23
N TYR A 275 0.86 1.20 -15.32
CA TYR A 275 2.22 0.79 -15.68
C TYR A 275 2.24 -0.60 -16.37
N ASP A 276 1.42 -1.53 -15.90
CA ASP A 276 1.31 -2.89 -16.44
C ASP A 276 0.36 -3.03 -17.63
N TRP A 277 -0.33 -1.95 -18.01
CA TRP A 277 -1.36 -1.97 -19.07
C TRP A 277 -2.47 -2.99 -18.79
N ALA A 278 -2.80 -3.21 -17.52
CA ALA A 278 -3.80 -4.18 -17.09
C ALA A 278 -5.21 -3.78 -17.58
N LEU A 279 -5.52 -2.49 -17.56
CA LEU A 279 -6.71 -1.88 -18.14
C LEU A 279 -6.36 -0.51 -18.71
N ASP A 280 -7.10 -0.07 -19.72
CA ASP A 280 -7.02 1.32 -20.17
C ASP A 280 -7.56 2.29 -19.09
N PRO A 281 -7.13 3.56 -19.10
CA PRO A 281 -7.52 4.54 -18.08
C PRO A 281 -9.03 4.75 -17.89
N ASP A 282 -9.83 4.70 -18.96
CA ASP A 282 -11.29 4.89 -18.87
C ASP A 282 -11.95 3.68 -18.21
N SER A 283 -11.56 2.47 -18.62
CA SER A 283 -12.01 1.23 -17.99
C SER A 283 -11.63 1.17 -16.51
N LEU A 284 -10.42 1.57 -16.15
CA LEU A 284 -9.97 1.63 -14.76
C LEU A 284 -10.80 2.62 -13.94
N ALA A 285 -11.04 3.83 -14.47
CA ALA A 285 -11.90 4.82 -13.83
C ALA A 285 -13.34 4.32 -13.64
N VAL A 286 -13.87 3.54 -14.58
CA VAL A 286 -15.18 2.87 -14.44
C VAL A 286 -15.15 1.86 -13.30
N GLN A 287 -14.11 1.01 -13.19
CA GLN A 287 -14.02 0.04 -12.09
C GLN A 287 -13.95 0.71 -10.71
N ILE A 288 -13.22 1.82 -10.60
CA ILE A 288 -13.14 2.62 -9.36
C ILE A 288 -14.51 3.17 -8.97
N ARG A 289 -15.23 3.80 -9.91
CA ARG A 289 -16.58 4.33 -9.65
C ARG A 289 -17.57 3.23 -9.29
N ASP A 290 -17.46 2.07 -9.92
CA ASP A 290 -18.32 0.91 -9.63
C ASP A 290 -18.12 0.39 -8.20
N PHE A 291 -16.87 0.27 -7.72
CA PHE A 291 -16.61 -0.05 -6.30
C PHE A 291 -17.23 0.99 -5.35
N ARG A 292 -17.03 2.28 -5.64
CA ARG A 292 -17.61 3.37 -4.81
C ARG A 292 -19.14 3.32 -4.78
N GLN A 293 -19.77 2.95 -5.89
CA GLN A 293 -21.23 2.83 -5.94
C GLN A 293 -21.73 1.61 -5.15
N GLN A 294 -21.09 0.45 -5.32
CA GLN A 294 -21.53 -0.79 -4.65
C GLN A 294 -21.21 -0.83 -3.15
N LEU A 295 -20.24 -0.02 -2.70
CA LEU A 295 -19.86 0.16 -1.29
C LEU A 295 -20.30 1.52 -0.73
N ALA A 296 -21.30 2.17 -1.35
CA ALA A 296 -21.79 3.50 -0.95
C ALA A 296 -22.12 3.66 0.55
N PRO A 297 -22.63 2.63 1.29
CA PRO A 297 -22.90 2.78 2.71
C PRO A 297 -21.66 3.08 3.59
N TRP A 298 -20.47 2.65 3.15
CA TRP A 298 -19.21 2.79 3.90
C TRP A 298 -18.23 3.76 3.25
N THR A 299 -18.32 3.89 1.92
CA THR A 299 -17.64 4.94 1.15
C THR A 299 -18.47 6.23 1.18
N GLN A 300 -18.14 7.24 0.37
CA GLN A 300 -18.92 8.49 0.24
C GLN A 300 -19.18 9.25 1.56
N ARG A 301 -18.40 8.98 2.62
CA ARG A 301 -18.45 9.65 3.93
C ARG A 301 -17.29 10.65 4.13
N GLY A 302 -16.77 11.19 3.03
CA GLY A 302 -15.64 12.12 3.04
C GLY A 302 -14.35 11.48 3.56
N ASP A 303 -13.58 12.23 4.36
CA ASP A 303 -12.30 11.81 4.91
C ASP A 303 -12.40 10.73 6.00
N THR A 304 -13.59 10.52 6.56
CA THR A 304 -13.86 9.48 7.58
C THR A 304 -14.53 8.23 7.02
N GLY A 305 -14.69 8.13 5.70
CA GLY A 305 -15.23 6.94 5.03
C GLY A 305 -14.17 5.93 4.57
N MET A 306 -14.61 4.76 4.14
CA MET A 306 -13.79 3.88 3.30
C MET A 306 -13.48 4.60 1.98
N GLN A 307 -12.21 4.54 1.55
CA GLN A 307 -11.75 5.17 0.32
C GLN A 307 -11.72 4.16 -0.82
N VAL A 308 -11.97 4.60 -2.06
CA VAL A 308 -11.73 3.80 -3.26
C VAL A 308 -10.67 4.48 -4.11
N THR A 309 -9.60 3.75 -4.38
CA THR A 309 -8.39 4.29 -5.01
C THR A 309 -7.75 3.25 -5.94
N LEU A 310 -6.55 3.53 -6.42
CA LEU A 310 -5.61 2.59 -7.01
C LEU A 310 -4.20 2.99 -6.56
N SER A 311 -3.24 2.09 -6.70
CA SER A 311 -1.84 2.30 -6.34
C SER A 311 -0.98 2.17 -7.60
N ASP A 312 -0.22 3.19 -7.98
CA ASP A 312 0.61 3.15 -9.21
C ASP A 312 1.89 3.98 -9.09
N LEU A 313 2.80 3.79 -10.02
CA LEU A 313 3.97 4.64 -10.23
C LEU A 313 3.55 5.96 -10.90
N ALA A 314 4.25 7.06 -10.61
CA ALA A 314 4.10 8.31 -11.37
C ALA A 314 4.31 8.06 -12.88
N TYR A 315 5.27 7.19 -13.21
CA TYR A 315 5.55 6.80 -14.59
C TYR A 315 4.38 6.05 -15.25
N GLY A 316 3.63 5.24 -14.50
CA GLY A 316 2.43 4.57 -15.00
C GLY A 316 1.43 5.59 -15.54
N PHE A 317 1.11 6.64 -14.79
CA PHE A 317 0.23 7.71 -15.28
C PHE A 317 0.81 8.47 -16.48
N GLN A 318 2.12 8.75 -16.49
CA GLN A 318 2.78 9.48 -17.59
C GLN A 318 2.72 8.73 -18.92
N LEU A 319 2.66 7.40 -18.91
CA LEU A 319 2.49 6.58 -20.12
C LEU A 319 1.10 6.73 -20.76
N HIS A 320 0.13 7.27 -20.03
CA HIS A 320 -1.27 7.37 -20.44
C HIS A 320 -1.78 8.81 -20.41
N ASP A 321 -0.96 9.75 -20.89
CA ASP A 321 -1.28 11.19 -20.94
C ASP A 321 -1.75 11.75 -19.58
N ASP A 322 -1.05 11.35 -18.51
CA ASP A 322 -1.34 11.65 -17.10
C ASP A 322 -2.70 11.13 -16.56
N ALA A 323 -3.47 10.39 -17.37
CA ALA A 323 -4.74 9.73 -17.03
C ALA A 323 -5.68 10.54 -16.10
N PRO A 324 -6.08 11.78 -16.48
CA PRO A 324 -6.86 12.68 -15.61
C PRO A 324 -8.21 12.09 -15.15
N GLN A 325 -8.84 11.23 -15.97
CA GLN A 325 -10.07 10.53 -15.61
C GLN A 325 -9.90 9.60 -14.40
N VAL A 326 -8.70 9.06 -14.21
CA VAL A 326 -8.36 8.18 -13.10
C VAL A 326 -8.16 9.02 -11.84
N PHE A 327 -7.41 10.13 -11.92
CA PHE A 327 -7.30 11.10 -10.81
C PHE A 327 -8.66 11.65 -10.37
N ALA A 328 -9.56 11.90 -11.33
CA ALA A 328 -10.92 12.31 -11.03
C ALA A 328 -11.72 11.21 -10.33
N ALA A 329 -11.50 9.94 -10.71
CA ALA A 329 -12.24 8.80 -10.19
C ALA A 329 -11.85 8.43 -8.75
N VAL A 330 -10.58 8.46 -8.34
CA VAL A 330 -10.14 8.02 -7.01
C VAL A 330 -10.53 8.99 -5.88
N ASP A 331 -10.67 8.51 -4.63
CA ASP A 331 -10.87 9.39 -3.46
C ASP A 331 -9.55 9.97 -2.92
N VAL A 332 -8.49 9.16 -2.97
CA VAL A 332 -7.10 9.50 -2.58
C VAL A 332 -6.14 8.97 -3.63
N SER A 333 -4.89 9.45 -3.64
CA SER A 333 -3.83 8.89 -4.50
C SER A 333 -2.92 7.99 -3.70
N GLU A 334 -2.74 6.74 -4.14
CA GLU A 334 -1.67 5.89 -3.62
C GLU A 334 -0.51 5.82 -4.61
N ALA A 335 0.64 6.34 -4.19
CA ALA A 335 1.85 6.41 -4.98
C ALA A 335 2.79 5.25 -4.65
N ASN A 336 3.28 4.58 -5.68
CA ASN A 336 4.44 3.72 -5.61
C ASN A 336 5.66 4.59 -5.86
N VAL A 337 6.53 4.69 -4.85
CA VAL A 337 7.70 5.56 -4.83
C VAL A 337 8.92 4.68 -4.59
N LEU A 338 9.54 4.24 -5.69
CA LEU A 338 10.60 3.23 -5.71
C LEU A 338 11.90 3.81 -6.29
N PRO A 339 12.60 4.69 -5.55
CA PRO A 339 13.75 5.44 -6.07
C PRO A 339 14.95 4.56 -6.44
N PHE A 340 15.04 3.33 -5.91
CA PHE A 340 16.04 2.34 -6.33
C PHE A 340 15.91 1.97 -7.82
N LEU A 341 14.68 1.98 -8.34
CA LEU A 341 14.38 1.69 -9.75
C LEU A 341 14.45 2.95 -10.62
N ASP A 342 14.82 4.10 -10.08
CA ASP A 342 15.00 5.31 -10.88
C ASP A 342 16.36 5.29 -11.60
N PRO A 343 16.43 5.74 -12.88
CA PRO A 343 17.71 5.89 -13.60
C PRO A 343 18.72 6.83 -12.93
N LYS A 344 18.30 7.64 -11.96
CA LYS A 344 19.14 8.54 -11.15
C LYS A 344 19.32 8.05 -9.71
N GLY A 345 18.90 6.83 -9.38
CA GLY A 345 19.10 6.23 -8.07
C GLY A 345 20.58 6.09 -7.72
N THR A 346 20.93 6.29 -6.44
CA THR A 346 22.31 6.16 -5.92
C THR A 346 22.35 5.39 -4.60
N THR A 347 22.06 6.04 -3.48
CA THR A 347 22.06 5.43 -2.14
C THR A 347 20.77 5.78 -1.42
N GLY A 348 20.37 4.96 -0.45
CA GLY A 348 19.11 5.10 0.28
C GLY A 348 19.00 6.46 0.98
N ASP A 349 20.09 6.94 1.58
CA ASP A 349 20.19 8.25 2.23
C ASP A 349 20.03 9.44 1.27
N LYS A 350 20.29 9.24 -0.03
CA LYS A 350 20.22 10.28 -1.07
C LYS A 350 18.94 10.22 -1.90
N ALA A 351 18.06 9.28 -1.61
CA ALA A 351 16.88 9.04 -2.43
C ALA A 351 15.79 10.12 -2.32
N PHE A 352 15.87 11.02 -1.33
CA PHE A 352 14.78 11.95 -1.04
C PHE A 352 14.38 12.85 -2.20
N THR A 353 15.33 13.32 -3.02
CA THR A 353 14.99 14.15 -4.18
C THR A 353 14.09 13.42 -5.17
N LEU A 354 14.27 12.10 -5.31
CA LEU A 354 13.43 11.25 -6.17
C LEU A 354 12.07 10.99 -5.51
N VAL A 355 12.06 10.70 -4.21
CA VAL A 355 10.83 10.56 -3.41
C VAL A 355 9.96 11.81 -3.53
N LYS A 356 10.57 12.98 -3.32
CA LYS A 356 9.91 14.28 -3.43
C LYS A 356 9.35 14.52 -4.83
N ARG A 357 10.11 14.24 -5.88
CA ARG A 357 9.67 14.39 -7.28
C ARG A 357 8.40 13.55 -7.55
N ASP A 358 8.40 12.29 -7.14
CA ASP A 358 7.28 11.40 -7.39
C ASP A 358 6.05 11.82 -6.58
N TYR A 359 6.24 12.20 -5.31
CA TYR A 359 5.16 12.80 -4.52
C TYR A 359 4.56 14.05 -5.20
N GLU A 360 5.41 14.99 -5.61
CA GLU A 360 4.97 16.26 -6.22
C GLU A 360 4.21 16.03 -7.53
N TYR A 361 4.54 14.97 -8.28
CA TYR A 361 3.79 14.57 -9.48
C TYR A 361 2.32 14.26 -9.15
N PHE A 362 2.06 13.43 -8.13
CA PHE A 362 0.71 13.09 -7.70
C PHE A 362 0.00 14.31 -7.09
N ALA A 363 0.67 15.03 -6.21
CA ALA A 363 0.11 16.17 -5.50
C ALA A 363 -0.33 17.31 -6.46
N SER A 364 0.38 17.51 -7.58
CA SER A 364 0.02 18.53 -8.55
C SER A 364 -1.16 18.15 -9.46
N ARG A 365 -1.60 16.88 -9.46
CA ARG A 365 -2.61 16.34 -10.39
C ARG A 365 -3.88 15.84 -9.72
N ASN A 366 -3.82 15.53 -8.44
CA ASN A 366 -4.94 14.90 -7.72
C ASN A 366 -5.96 15.90 -7.14
N SER A 367 -5.96 17.16 -7.58
CA SER A 367 -6.88 18.20 -7.12
C SER A 367 -6.90 18.41 -5.60
N GLY A 368 -5.74 18.29 -4.94
CA GLY A 368 -5.60 18.54 -3.50
C GLY A 368 -6.07 17.39 -2.61
N LYS A 369 -6.36 16.21 -3.19
CA LYS A 369 -6.64 14.97 -2.45
C LYS A 369 -5.40 14.50 -1.68
N LYS A 370 -5.61 13.63 -0.68
CA LYS A 370 -4.53 13.02 0.08
C LYS A 370 -3.67 12.13 -0.83
N VAL A 371 -2.36 12.12 -0.57
CA VAL A 371 -1.41 11.17 -1.19
C VAL A 371 -0.81 10.30 -0.10
N TYR A 372 -0.84 8.99 -0.31
CA TYR A 372 -0.09 8.01 0.48
C TYR A 372 1.04 7.42 -0.36
N MET A 373 2.18 7.10 0.25
CA MET A 373 3.23 6.31 -0.40
C MET A 373 3.04 4.85 0.00
N THR A 374 2.30 4.06 -0.79
CA THR A 374 1.87 2.71 -0.39
C THR A 374 2.82 1.60 -0.83
N GLN A 375 3.76 1.92 -1.72
CA GLN A 375 4.95 1.11 -1.96
C GLN A 375 6.17 2.01 -1.94
N THR A 376 6.93 1.96 -0.86
CA THR A 376 8.18 2.72 -0.79
C THR A 376 9.23 1.96 0.00
N GLY A 377 10.47 1.98 -0.50
CA GLY A 377 11.52 1.15 0.04
C GLY A 377 12.80 1.20 -0.79
N TRP A 378 13.82 0.52 -0.28
CA TRP A 378 15.10 0.34 -0.91
C TRP A 378 15.59 -1.07 -0.56
N PRO A 379 16.01 -1.91 -1.53
CA PRO A 379 16.25 -3.31 -1.20
C PRO A 379 17.65 -3.55 -0.60
N SER A 380 17.75 -4.60 0.22
CA SER A 380 19.00 -5.11 0.77
C SER A 380 19.82 -5.95 -0.20
N ASP A 381 19.23 -6.42 -1.29
CA ASP A 381 19.90 -7.07 -2.40
C ASP A 381 19.14 -6.81 -3.70
N ASP A 382 19.73 -7.16 -4.84
CA ASP A 382 19.15 -6.91 -6.16
C ASP A 382 18.84 -8.23 -6.90
N SER A 383 18.50 -9.28 -6.15
CA SER A 383 18.27 -10.62 -6.70
C SER A 383 17.00 -10.71 -7.54
N VAL A 384 15.95 -9.96 -7.16
CA VAL A 384 14.67 -9.89 -7.89
C VAL A 384 14.68 -8.80 -8.95
N PHE A 385 15.05 -7.58 -8.54
CA PHE A 385 15.03 -6.41 -9.40
C PHE A 385 16.40 -5.76 -9.43
N LYS A 386 16.95 -5.62 -10.63
CA LYS A 386 18.16 -4.83 -10.85
C LYS A 386 17.83 -3.35 -10.87
N PRO A 387 18.71 -2.48 -10.37
CA PRO A 387 18.49 -1.05 -10.46
C PRO A 387 18.60 -0.59 -11.91
N ASN A 388 17.88 0.48 -12.25
CA ASN A 388 18.02 1.15 -13.55
C ASN A 388 19.22 2.10 -13.60
N SER A 389 19.88 2.34 -12.46
CA SER A 389 21.11 3.11 -12.32
C SER A 389 22.25 2.20 -11.87
N LYS A 390 23.42 2.32 -12.51
CA LYS A 390 24.65 1.63 -12.08
C LYS A 390 25.18 2.13 -10.72
N ASP A 391 24.76 3.31 -10.30
CA ASP A 391 25.21 3.96 -9.07
C ASP A 391 24.30 3.58 -7.88
N ALA A 392 23.17 2.91 -8.16
CA ALA A 392 22.23 2.43 -7.14
C ALA A 392 22.80 1.20 -6.40
N VAL A 393 22.94 1.31 -5.08
CA VAL A 393 23.54 0.25 -4.25
C VAL A 393 22.49 -0.46 -3.40
N ALA A 394 22.22 -1.74 -3.67
CA ALA A 394 21.42 -2.58 -2.79
C ALA A 394 22.27 -3.19 -1.66
N SER A 395 21.89 -2.94 -0.41
CA SER A 395 22.51 -3.54 0.79
C SER A 395 21.63 -3.28 2.01
N VAL A 396 21.73 -4.11 3.06
CA VAL A 396 21.01 -3.88 4.34
C VAL A 396 21.30 -2.48 4.90
N ALA A 397 22.52 -1.97 4.73
CA ALA A 397 22.89 -0.62 5.17
C ALA A 397 22.13 0.46 4.39
N GLN A 398 21.90 0.27 3.09
CA GLN A 398 21.21 1.24 2.24
C GLN A 398 19.70 1.20 2.42
N GLU A 399 19.12 0.02 2.64
CA GLU A 399 17.72 -0.12 3.05
C GLU A 399 17.44 0.60 4.37
N ARG A 400 18.30 0.39 5.38
CA ARG A 400 18.21 1.11 6.64
C ARG A 400 18.30 2.63 6.43
N ALA A 401 19.32 3.07 5.69
CA ALA A 401 19.55 4.48 5.43
C ALA A 401 18.37 5.15 4.70
N TYR A 402 17.66 4.41 3.85
CA TYR A 402 16.46 4.89 3.19
C TYR A 402 15.32 5.19 4.16
N PHE A 403 15.03 4.28 5.10
CA PHE A 403 13.96 4.52 6.07
C PHE A 403 14.34 5.58 7.12
N GLU A 404 15.60 5.64 7.54
CA GLU A 404 16.11 6.74 8.37
C GLU A 404 15.95 8.10 7.66
N MET A 405 16.24 8.15 6.36
CA MET A 405 16.00 9.35 5.55
C MET A 405 14.51 9.73 5.51
N LEU A 406 13.58 8.79 5.37
CA LEU A 406 12.14 9.11 5.41
C LEU A 406 11.75 9.70 6.77
N ASP A 407 12.27 9.18 7.87
CA ASP A 407 12.03 9.71 9.21
C ASP A 407 12.61 11.12 9.42
N ASP A 408 13.80 11.38 8.89
CA ASP A 408 14.42 12.71 8.91
C ASP A 408 13.59 13.76 8.13
N GLN A 409 12.87 13.30 7.11
CA GLN A 409 12.01 14.14 6.27
C GLN A 409 10.57 14.24 6.78
N CYS A 410 10.24 13.63 7.92
CA CYS A 410 8.93 13.71 8.56
C CYS A 410 8.42 15.16 8.69
N PRO A 411 9.20 16.16 9.17
CA PRO A 411 8.73 17.53 9.29
C PRO A 411 8.32 18.15 7.95
N TRP A 412 9.09 17.89 6.88
CA TRP A 412 8.74 18.33 5.53
C TRP A 412 7.45 17.64 5.06
N MET A 413 7.39 16.32 5.21
CA MET A 413 6.22 15.53 4.80
C MET A 413 4.95 15.92 5.54
N LYS A 414 5.04 16.32 6.82
CA LYS A 414 3.89 16.79 7.61
C LYS A 414 3.35 18.13 7.12
N GLY A 415 4.21 19.00 6.60
CA GLY A 415 3.82 20.32 6.08
C GLY A 415 3.07 20.30 4.74
N LEU A 416 2.85 19.11 4.17
CA LEU A 416 2.18 18.94 2.88
C LEU A 416 0.65 18.89 3.02
N ASN A 417 -0.04 18.96 1.88
CA ASN A 417 -1.50 18.99 1.79
C ASN A 417 -2.17 17.83 2.55
N GLN A 418 -3.40 18.06 3.03
CA GLN A 418 -4.23 17.05 3.73
C GLN A 418 -3.52 16.43 4.94
N GLY A 419 -2.81 17.25 5.73
CA GLY A 419 -2.16 16.85 6.97
C GLY A 419 -0.89 15.99 6.78
N GLY A 420 -0.32 16.00 5.57
CA GLY A 420 1.00 15.44 5.28
C GLY A 420 0.97 14.15 4.47
N VAL A 421 2.08 13.40 4.48
CA VAL A 421 2.21 12.12 3.77
C VAL A 421 2.37 10.97 4.75
N GLY A 422 1.55 9.94 4.56
CA GLY A 422 1.72 8.65 5.23
C GLY A 422 2.36 7.63 4.30
N TRP A 423 3.21 6.76 4.83
CA TRP A 423 3.98 5.82 4.02
C TRP A 423 3.97 4.39 4.56
N PHE A 424 4.08 3.44 3.63
CA PHE A 424 4.13 2.00 3.89
C PHE A 424 5.48 1.44 3.46
N ALA A 425 6.16 0.73 4.35
CA ALA A 425 7.37 0.00 4.01
C ALA A 425 7.04 -1.13 3.03
N HIS A 426 7.66 -1.10 1.86
CA HIS A 426 7.61 -2.17 0.89
C HIS A 426 8.85 -3.05 1.06
N ILE A 427 8.77 -4.24 1.66
CA ILE A 427 7.58 -5.01 2.12
C ILE A 427 7.79 -5.55 3.55
N TRP A 428 6.82 -6.29 4.12
CA TRP A 428 6.96 -6.93 5.43
C TRP A 428 8.18 -7.85 5.53
N SER A 429 8.34 -8.83 4.63
CA SER A 429 9.39 -9.85 4.75
C SER A 429 10.02 -10.26 3.42
N ASP A 430 11.31 -10.61 3.45
CA ASP A 430 12.06 -11.13 2.30
C ASP A 430 11.48 -12.47 1.80
N ALA A 431 10.75 -13.20 2.65
CA ALA A 431 9.99 -14.37 2.23
C ALA A 431 8.85 -14.02 1.24
N MET A 432 8.37 -12.76 1.25
CA MET A 432 7.31 -12.28 0.36
C MET A 432 7.86 -11.62 -0.90
N LEU A 433 8.98 -10.90 -0.77
CA LEU A 433 9.71 -10.31 -1.90
C LEU A 433 11.21 -10.26 -1.54
N PRO A 434 12.02 -11.17 -2.08
CA PRO A 434 13.44 -11.28 -1.76
C PRO A 434 14.18 -9.94 -1.82
N GLY A 435 14.87 -9.60 -0.73
CA GLY A 435 15.66 -8.38 -0.60
C GLY A 435 14.89 -7.12 -0.25
N TRP A 436 13.56 -7.12 -0.29
CA TRP A 436 12.74 -5.92 -0.03
C TRP A 436 12.10 -5.89 1.35
N GLY A 437 12.12 -7.00 2.08
CA GLY A 437 11.39 -7.11 3.34
C GLY A 437 12.14 -6.56 4.52
N VAL A 438 11.52 -5.72 5.36
CA VAL A 438 12.15 -5.27 6.62
C VAL A 438 12.52 -6.46 7.52
N ILE A 439 11.71 -7.52 7.49
CA ILE A 439 11.98 -8.81 8.13
C ILE A 439 12.74 -9.74 7.17
N GLY A 440 13.93 -10.18 7.58
CA GLY A 440 14.73 -11.13 6.81
C GLY A 440 14.13 -12.55 6.78
N TYR A 441 14.76 -13.44 6.01
CA TYR A 441 14.35 -14.84 5.90
C TYR A 441 14.34 -15.63 7.20
N ASP A 442 15.09 -15.19 8.22
CA ASP A 442 15.13 -15.81 9.54
C ASP A 442 13.98 -15.36 10.46
N GLY A 443 13.05 -14.54 9.94
CA GLY A 443 11.92 -14.00 10.68
C GLY A 443 12.28 -12.82 11.60
N ARG A 444 13.55 -12.39 11.61
CA ARG A 444 14.05 -11.26 12.41
C ARG A 444 14.19 -10.01 11.56
N PRO A 445 14.10 -8.81 12.15
CA PRO A 445 14.35 -7.58 11.41
C PRO A 445 15.82 -7.49 10.97
N LYS A 446 16.08 -7.07 9.73
CA LYS A 446 17.46 -6.96 9.18
C LYS A 446 18.29 -5.88 9.87
N PHE A 447 17.62 -4.89 10.45
CA PHE A 447 18.18 -3.79 11.23
C PHE A 447 17.14 -3.32 12.24
N ARG A 448 17.52 -2.42 13.17
CA ARG A 448 16.55 -1.82 14.09
C ARG A 448 15.58 -0.95 13.30
N PHE A 449 14.37 -1.45 13.06
CA PHE A 449 13.29 -0.71 12.42
C PHE A 449 12.35 -0.15 13.49
N ALA A 450 12.42 1.16 13.71
CA ALA A 450 11.60 1.87 14.69
C ALA A 450 11.16 3.22 14.11
N PRO A 451 10.36 3.20 13.04
CA PRO A 451 10.07 4.39 12.26
C PRO A 451 9.21 5.39 13.05
N ARG A 452 9.29 6.67 12.71
CA ARG A 452 8.48 7.70 13.35
C ARG A 452 7.00 7.52 12.97
N THR A 453 6.14 7.48 13.97
CA THR A 453 4.68 7.53 13.80
C THR A 453 4.11 8.93 13.99
N THR A 454 4.95 9.88 14.43
CA THR A 454 4.64 11.31 14.56
C THR A 454 5.83 12.17 14.15
N CYS A 455 5.52 13.32 13.55
CA CYS A 455 6.44 14.42 13.25
C CYS A 455 6.27 15.47 14.37
#